data_AF-A0A0C3MG03-F1
#
_entry.id   AF-A0A0C3MG03-F1
#
_cell.length_a   1.000
_cell.length_b   1.000
_cell.length_c   1.000
_cell.angle_alpha   90.00
_cell.angle_beta   90.00
_cell.angle_gamma   90.00
#
_symmetry.space_group_name_H-M   'P 1'
#
loop_
_entity.id
_entity.type
_entity.pdbx_description
1 polymer ?
#
loop_
_entity_poly.entity_id
_entity_poly.type
_entity_poly.pdbx_seq_one_letter_code
_entity_poly.pdbx_strand_id
1 'polypeptide(L)'
;MPVTGLPAELIIRILSHTPIQTIISLSLTSLALHDLITANENTIYHAAAKFHGFVQTPQGSPASQALEREIRKCGMTGWLDDVRSWKELCRRHFLLEYSWTEKLGDCDLPVKFLWPSTLSRVYQFAIDRLEHTAICSSISGGLIVAAIDTGEQLWQLPSDYVARYAHIEHDHGFLIFPRGHDHLEVWRRSTDHFSPESHLPSWPHPSQIAVSPYAAATPEDDSLLPAELSDGDNFKPKLSTPLRGVYLPFALLPVPTRARVFCLAHPYLVAASETTKRAYIWDVTHATLIRMVDISMPSLRILDRTYSIDTRAGFSVICWTRTLAVYQGIAAEESPGSLPEVIFAMDWEHNQPAALRREPPRSSGVRFKDAERSKASGTTTEQPSYLQMGKTLW
;
A
#
# COMPACT_ATOMS: atom_id res chain seq x y z
N MET A 1 -26.76 39.49 -19.69
CA MET A 1 -27.26 40.00 -18.39
C MET A 1 -26.18 39.79 -17.34
N PRO A 2 -25.97 40.75 -16.42
CA PRO A 2 -24.97 40.59 -15.36
C PRO A 2 -25.39 39.45 -14.42
N VAL A 3 -24.42 38.63 -14.00
CA VAL A 3 -24.62 37.49 -13.08
C VAL A 3 -25.23 37.93 -11.75
N THR A 4 -25.04 39.19 -11.36
CA THR A 4 -25.61 39.82 -10.17
C THR A 4 -27.13 40.00 -10.22
N GLY A 5 -27.77 39.81 -11.37
CA GLY A 5 -29.24 39.82 -11.50
C GLY A 5 -29.92 38.49 -11.17
N LEU A 6 -29.14 37.43 -10.88
CA LEU A 6 -29.68 36.12 -10.50
C LEU A 6 -29.92 36.04 -8.99
N PRO A 7 -30.93 35.26 -8.54
CA PRO A 7 -31.07 34.88 -7.15
C PRO A 7 -29.80 34.20 -6.61
N ALA A 8 -29.49 34.43 -5.33
CA ALA A 8 -28.27 33.92 -4.70
C ALA A 8 -28.16 32.38 -4.79
N GLU A 9 -29.28 31.68 -4.71
CA GLU A 9 -29.37 30.22 -4.81
C GLU A 9 -28.89 29.72 -6.18
N LEU A 10 -29.23 30.42 -7.26
CA LEU A 10 -28.76 30.06 -8.61
C LEU A 10 -27.28 30.33 -8.77
N ILE A 11 -26.77 31.43 -8.20
CA ILE A 11 -25.34 31.75 -8.22
C ILE A 11 -24.58 30.67 -7.46
N ILE A 12 -24.99 30.30 -6.25
CA ILE A 12 -24.37 29.22 -5.45
C ILE A 12 -24.42 27.89 -6.21
N ARG A 13 -25.54 27.56 -6.86
CA ARG A 13 -25.66 26.35 -7.68
C ARG A 13 -24.69 26.37 -8.86
N ILE A 14 -24.52 27.49 -9.54
CA ILE A 14 -23.52 27.62 -10.62
C ILE A 14 -22.12 27.41 -10.05
N LEU A 15 -21.79 28.08 -8.93
CA LEU A 15 -20.49 27.96 -8.26
C LEU A 15 -20.20 26.54 -7.77
N SER A 16 -21.22 25.74 -7.46
CA SER A 16 -21.04 24.34 -7.05
C SER A 16 -20.50 23.43 -8.16
N HIS A 17 -20.52 23.91 -9.41
CA HIS A 17 -20.04 23.21 -10.59
C HIS A 17 -18.78 23.85 -11.21
N THR A 18 -18.15 24.80 -10.51
CA THR A 18 -16.94 25.46 -11.00
C THR A 18 -15.71 25.07 -10.18
N PRO A 19 -14.50 25.09 -10.80
CA PRO A 19 -13.27 24.85 -10.07
C PRO A 19 -12.95 26.01 -9.12
N ILE A 20 -12.09 25.74 -8.11
CA ILE A 20 -11.80 26.67 -7.01
C ILE A 20 -11.11 27.94 -7.54
N GLN A 21 -10.29 27.80 -8.57
CA GLN A 21 -9.61 28.89 -9.27
C GLN A 21 -10.61 29.91 -9.83
N THR A 22 -11.75 29.45 -10.35
CA THR A 22 -12.83 30.30 -10.86
C THR A 22 -13.55 31.00 -9.70
N ILE A 23 -13.83 30.28 -8.61
CA ILE A 23 -14.46 30.85 -7.41
C ILE A 23 -13.61 31.98 -6.84
N ILE A 24 -12.28 31.76 -6.73
CA ILE A 24 -11.33 32.78 -6.27
C ILE A 24 -11.32 33.98 -7.23
N SER A 25 -11.17 33.74 -8.54
CA SER A 25 -11.18 34.82 -9.55
C SER A 25 -12.47 35.65 -9.51
N LEU A 26 -13.62 35.01 -9.33
CA LEU A 26 -14.90 35.71 -9.18
C LEU A 26 -14.97 36.54 -7.89
N SER A 27 -14.45 36.00 -6.78
CA SER A 27 -14.39 36.74 -5.50
C SER A 27 -13.48 37.97 -5.56
N LEU A 28 -12.49 37.99 -6.45
CA LEU A 28 -11.56 39.11 -6.63
C LEU A 28 -12.06 40.16 -7.62
N THR A 29 -13.08 39.85 -8.43
CA THR A 29 -13.57 40.75 -9.49
C THR A 29 -14.82 41.53 -9.11
N SER A 30 -15.57 41.11 -8.09
CA SER A 30 -16.81 41.76 -7.66
C SER A 30 -17.02 41.65 -6.15
N LEU A 31 -17.24 42.79 -5.49
CA LEU A 31 -17.57 42.85 -4.06
C LEU A 31 -18.86 42.09 -3.73
N ALA A 32 -19.89 42.22 -4.58
CA ALA A 32 -21.16 41.51 -4.37
C ALA A 32 -20.99 39.98 -4.40
N LEU A 33 -20.14 39.47 -5.31
CA LEU A 33 -19.82 38.04 -5.36
C LEU A 33 -18.90 37.63 -4.19
N HIS A 34 -17.97 38.49 -3.78
CA HIS A 34 -17.13 38.27 -2.61
C HIS A 34 -17.98 38.08 -1.35
N ASP A 35 -18.93 38.97 -1.10
CA ASP A 35 -19.81 38.91 0.07
C ASP A 35 -20.71 37.68 0.03
N LEU A 36 -21.27 37.34 -1.14
CA LEU A 36 -22.07 36.12 -1.33
C LEU A 36 -21.25 34.86 -1.08
N ILE A 37 -20.02 34.78 -1.60
CA ILE A 37 -19.12 33.64 -1.40
C ILE A 37 -18.73 33.52 0.08
N THR A 38 -18.41 34.64 0.73
CA THR A 38 -18.03 34.66 2.15
C THR A 38 -19.20 34.24 3.05
N ALA A 39 -20.41 34.72 2.77
CA ALA A 39 -21.61 34.33 3.51
C ALA A 39 -21.99 32.84 3.33
N ASN A 40 -21.56 32.21 2.23
CA ASN A 40 -21.90 30.83 1.89
C ASN A 40 -20.65 29.93 1.75
N GLU A 41 -19.56 30.29 2.43
CA GLU A 41 -18.23 29.69 2.23
C GLU A 41 -18.27 28.17 2.40
N ASN A 42 -18.92 27.71 3.47
CA ASN A 42 -19.01 26.29 3.82
C ASN A 42 -19.67 25.46 2.70
N THR A 43 -20.77 25.95 2.13
CA THR A 43 -21.52 25.26 1.07
C THR A 43 -20.75 25.24 -0.25
N ILE A 44 -20.17 26.38 -0.61
CA ILE A 44 -19.45 26.54 -1.89
C ILE A 44 -18.17 25.70 -1.88
N TYR A 45 -17.35 25.80 -0.83
CA TYR A 45 -16.10 25.05 -0.77
C TYR A 45 -16.30 23.56 -0.53
N HIS A 46 -17.39 23.13 0.12
CA HIS A 46 -17.76 21.71 0.18
C HIS A 46 -18.10 21.16 -1.21
N ALA A 47 -18.88 21.89 -2.00
CA ALA A 47 -19.18 21.50 -3.38
C ALA A 47 -17.92 21.47 -4.23
N ALA A 48 -17.04 22.45 -4.04
CA ALA A 48 -15.77 22.50 -4.74
C ALA A 48 -14.84 21.34 -4.34
N ALA A 49 -14.77 20.97 -3.05
CA ALA A 49 -14.03 19.80 -2.58
C ALA A 49 -14.50 18.50 -3.26
N LYS A 50 -15.81 18.37 -3.47
CA LYS A 50 -16.39 17.25 -4.25
C LYS A 50 -16.02 17.31 -5.72
N PHE A 51 -16.08 18.51 -6.32
CA PHE A 51 -15.73 18.72 -7.73
C PHE A 51 -14.28 18.29 -8.02
N HIS A 52 -13.33 18.60 -7.13
CA HIS A 52 -11.92 18.18 -7.26
C HIS A 52 -11.66 16.74 -6.79
N GLY A 53 -12.67 16.02 -6.30
CA GLY A 53 -12.49 14.65 -5.82
C GLY A 53 -11.71 14.52 -4.52
N PHE A 54 -11.51 15.62 -3.77
CA PHE A 54 -10.86 15.58 -2.45
C PHE A 54 -11.67 14.77 -1.43
N VAL A 55 -13.00 14.73 -1.61
CA VAL A 55 -13.93 14.07 -0.69
C VAL A 55 -14.93 13.20 -1.44
N GLN A 56 -15.15 12.00 -0.92
CA GLN A 56 -16.19 11.08 -1.38
C GLN A 56 -17.31 11.01 -0.33
N THR A 57 -18.20 12.01 -0.30
CA THR A 57 -19.29 12.01 0.68
C THR A 57 -20.43 11.09 0.21
N PRO A 58 -20.88 10.13 1.03
CA PRO A 58 -22.13 9.42 0.79
C PRO A 58 -23.29 10.43 0.66
N GLN A 59 -24.24 10.19 -0.25
CA GLN A 59 -25.38 11.08 -0.45
C GLN A 59 -26.14 11.32 0.87
N GLY A 60 -26.53 12.58 1.14
CA GLY A 60 -27.41 12.93 2.26
C GLY A 60 -26.74 13.30 3.60
N SER A 61 -25.42 13.21 3.71
CA SER A 61 -24.72 13.65 4.94
C SER A 61 -24.59 15.18 5.04
N PRO A 62 -24.79 15.78 6.23
CA PRO A 62 -24.54 17.22 6.42
C PRO A 62 -23.05 17.55 6.29
N ALA A 63 -22.74 18.73 5.75
CA ALA A 63 -21.38 19.12 5.39
C ALA A 63 -20.43 19.21 6.59
N SER A 64 -20.89 19.55 7.80
CA SER A 64 -20.06 19.59 9.00
C SER A 64 -19.59 18.18 9.42
N GLN A 65 -20.49 17.21 9.44
CA GLN A 65 -20.16 15.80 9.75
C GLN A 65 -19.32 15.15 8.64
N ALA A 66 -19.43 15.63 7.40
CA ALA A 66 -18.56 15.19 6.31
C ALA A 66 -17.13 15.72 6.51
N LEU A 67 -16.95 16.97 6.92
CA LEU A 67 -15.63 17.56 7.18
C LEU A 67 -14.91 16.83 8.32
N GLU A 68 -15.60 16.62 9.45
CA GLU A 68 -15.03 15.89 10.59
C GLU A 68 -14.61 14.47 10.23
N ARG A 69 -15.38 13.79 9.38
CA ARG A 69 -15.03 12.44 8.91
C ARG A 69 -13.76 12.44 8.07
N GLU A 70 -13.59 13.40 7.16
CA GLU A 70 -12.38 13.48 6.35
C GLU A 70 -11.16 13.85 7.18
N ILE A 71 -11.31 14.78 8.14
CA ILE A 71 -10.24 15.09 9.10
C ILE A 71 -9.85 13.84 9.90
N ARG A 72 -10.83 13.08 10.42
CA ARG A 72 -10.57 11.83 11.16
C ARG A 72 -9.89 10.77 10.29
N LYS A 73 -10.30 10.64 9.02
CA LYS A 73 -9.70 9.70 8.07
C LYS A 73 -8.20 9.97 7.84
N CYS A 74 -7.80 11.24 7.85
CA CYS A 74 -6.40 11.64 7.69
C CYS A 74 -5.67 11.92 9.01
N GLY A 75 -6.36 11.76 10.16
CA GLY A 75 -5.96 12.25 11.47
C GLY A 75 -4.67 11.66 12.03
N MET A 76 -4.06 10.66 11.37
CA MET A 76 -2.78 10.10 11.81
C MET A 76 -1.56 10.82 11.20
N THR A 77 -1.70 11.46 10.04
CA THR A 77 -0.59 12.20 9.38
C THR A 77 -0.44 13.65 9.86
N GLY A 78 -1.40 14.16 10.63
CA GLY A 78 -1.40 15.52 11.17
C GLY A 78 -1.53 16.67 10.17
N TRP A 79 -1.40 16.44 8.86
CA TRP A 79 -1.46 17.51 7.86
C TRP A 79 -2.87 18.12 7.69
N LEU A 80 -3.92 17.50 8.24
CA LEU A 80 -5.26 18.09 8.37
C LEU A 80 -5.59 18.53 9.81
N ASP A 81 -4.60 18.54 10.72
CA ASP A 81 -4.81 19.03 12.09
C ASP A 81 -5.18 20.52 12.06
N ASP A 82 -6.12 20.94 12.91
CA ASP A 82 -6.65 22.32 12.94
C ASP A 82 -7.43 22.78 11.70
N VAL A 83 -7.77 21.90 10.76
CA VAL A 83 -8.69 22.25 9.67
C VAL A 83 -10.09 22.47 10.25
N ARG A 84 -10.59 23.70 10.15
CA ARG A 84 -11.90 24.10 10.70
C ARG A 84 -12.95 24.41 9.64
N SER A 85 -12.59 24.47 8.36
CA SER A 85 -13.50 24.80 7.27
C SER A 85 -13.18 24.04 5.99
N TRP A 86 -14.17 23.92 5.10
CA TRP A 86 -13.99 23.35 3.76
C TRP A 86 -13.01 24.13 2.91
N LYS A 87 -12.95 25.46 3.09
CA LYS A 87 -11.98 26.31 2.40
C LYS A 87 -10.55 25.96 2.80
N GLU A 88 -10.32 25.75 4.09
CA GLU A 88 -9.00 25.36 4.60
C GLU A 88 -8.62 23.94 4.14
N LEU A 89 -9.56 22.99 4.15
CA LEU A 89 -9.34 21.66 3.58
C LEU A 89 -8.89 21.73 2.12
N CYS A 90 -9.65 22.47 1.30
CA CYS A 90 -9.32 22.69 -0.10
C CYS A 90 -7.96 23.35 -0.28
N ARG A 91 -7.64 24.37 0.54
CA ARG A 91 -6.33 25.04 0.55
C ARG A 91 -5.21 24.03 0.80
N ARG A 92 -5.33 23.19 1.81
CA ARG A 92 -4.30 22.19 2.14
C ARG A 92 -4.11 21.14 1.06
N HIS A 93 -5.18 20.67 0.44
CA HIS A 93 -5.08 19.76 -0.72
C HIS A 93 -4.32 20.40 -1.89
N PHE A 94 -4.62 21.66 -2.23
CA PHE A 94 -3.86 22.35 -3.29
C PHE A 94 -2.40 22.57 -2.91
N LEU A 95 -2.11 22.94 -1.66
CA LEU A 95 -0.72 23.09 -1.20
C LEU A 95 0.03 21.74 -1.26
N LEU A 96 -0.65 20.64 -0.94
CA LEU A 96 -0.10 19.30 -1.07
C LEU A 96 0.20 18.97 -2.53
N GLU A 97 -0.79 19.10 -3.43
CA GLU A 97 -0.61 18.86 -4.88
C GLU A 97 0.48 19.74 -5.49
N TYR A 98 0.52 21.01 -5.08
CA TYR A 98 1.55 21.95 -5.49
C TYR A 98 2.93 21.50 -5.03
N SER A 99 3.05 21.04 -3.78
CA SER A 99 4.31 20.50 -3.25
C SER A 99 4.78 19.24 -3.98
N TRP A 100 3.86 18.45 -4.55
CA TRP A 100 4.19 17.28 -5.38
C TRP A 100 4.54 17.62 -6.83
N THR A 101 3.99 18.69 -7.39
CA THR A 101 4.10 19.04 -8.81
C THR A 101 5.20 20.04 -9.09
N GLU A 102 5.44 20.98 -8.19
CA GLU A 102 6.58 21.87 -8.31
C GLU A 102 7.85 21.17 -7.84
N LYS A 103 8.93 21.34 -8.63
CA LYS A 103 10.28 21.26 -8.09
C LYS A 103 10.40 22.40 -7.09
N LEU A 104 10.06 22.14 -5.82
CA LEU A 104 10.41 23.00 -4.70
C LEU A 104 11.92 23.22 -4.82
N GLY A 105 12.33 24.33 -5.45
CA GLY A 105 13.71 24.52 -5.89
C GLY A 105 14.62 24.54 -4.68
N ASP A 106 15.60 23.63 -4.60
CA ASP A 106 16.55 23.43 -3.48
C ASP A 106 15.97 23.46 -2.05
N CYS A 107 14.65 23.53 -1.91
CA CYS A 107 13.98 23.51 -0.63
C CYS A 107 13.88 22.05 -0.26
N ASP A 108 14.62 21.68 0.78
CA ASP A 108 14.56 20.38 1.46
C ASP A 108 13.09 19.95 1.60
N LEU A 109 12.61 19.14 0.65
CA LEU A 109 11.41 18.35 0.90
C LEU A 109 11.67 17.65 2.23
N PRO A 110 10.70 17.57 3.15
CA PRO A 110 10.89 16.88 4.42
C PRO A 110 11.03 15.38 4.14
N VAL A 111 12.21 14.97 3.71
CA VAL A 111 12.63 13.59 3.55
C VAL A 111 12.92 13.11 4.96
N LYS A 112 11.91 12.52 5.58
CA LYS A 112 12.11 11.83 6.84
C LYS A 112 12.82 10.52 6.55
N PHE A 113 14.06 10.41 7.03
CA PHE A 113 14.80 9.16 7.01
C PHE A 113 14.20 8.22 8.07
N LEU A 114 13.22 7.43 7.66
CA LEU A 114 12.54 6.43 8.48
C LEU A 114 13.36 5.14 8.52
N TRP A 115 14.53 5.15 9.16
CA TRP A 115 15.36 3.94 9.20
C TRP A 115 15.81 3.61 10.61
N PRO A 116 15.17 2.62 11.26
CA PRO A 116 15.80 1.89 12.35
C PRO A 116 17.16 1.36 11.85
N SER A 117 18.22 1.57 12.62
CA SER A 117 19.58 1.07 12.32
C SER A 117 19.67 -0.45 12.16
N THR A 118 18.57 -1.17 12.45
CA THR A 118 18.42 -2.62 12.47
C THR A 118 18.16 -3.26 11.10
N LEU A 119 17.55 -2.55 10.13
CA LEU A 119 17.35 -3.11 8.78
C LEU A 119 18.53 -2.83 7.86
N SER A 120 19.38 -3.83 7.64
CA SER A 120 20.35 -3.77 6.55
C SER A 120 19.61 -3.92 5.21
N ARG A 121 19.62 -2.88 4.38
CA ARG A 121 19.10 -2.82 2.99
C ARG A 121 17.71 -3.46 2.78
N VAL A 122 16.70 -2.62 2.67
CA VAL A 122 15.34 -3.04 2.29
C VAL A 122 15.35 -3.71 0.92
N TYR A 123 14.71 -4.88 0.84
CA TYR A 123 14.45 -5.58 -0.41
C TYR A 123 13.10 -5.19 -0.99
N GLN A 124 12.06 -5.22 -0.17
CA GLN A 124 10.70 -4.85 -0.53
C GLN A 124 10.01 -4.17 0.64
N PHE A 125 9.05 -3.31 0.35
CA PHE A 125 8.19 -2.71 1.36
C PHE A 125 6.73 -2.67 0.90
N ALA A 126 5.83 -2.62 1.87
CA ALA A 126 4.41 -2.35 1.69
C ALA A 126 3.97 -1.28 2.70
N ILE A 127 2.93 -0.52 2.37
CA ILE A 127 2.40 0.53 3.25
C ILE A 127 1.00 0.13 3.71
N ASP A 128 0.83 0.01 5.03
CA ASP A 128 -0.49 -0.02 5.62
C ASP A 128 -0.99 1.41 5.84
N ARG A 129 -1.91 1.83 4.97
CA ARG A 129 -2.49 3.17 5.03
C ARG A 129 -3.46 3.37 6.19
N LEU A 130 -4.03 2.29 6.75
CA LEU A 130 -5.00 2.43 7.85
C LEU A 130 -4.28 2.66 9.17
N GLU A 131 -3.17 1.96 9.41
CA GLU A 131 -2.36 2.15 10.63
C GLU A 131 -1.16 3.08 10.43
N HIS A 132 -0.96 3.62 9.23
CA HIS A 132 0.19 4.47 8.89
C HIS A 132 1.52 3.78 9.20
N THR A 133 1.66 2.52 8.78
CA THR A 133 2.88 1.74 9.02
C THR A 133 3.53 1.32 7.71
N ALA A 134 4.85 1.24 7.72
CA ALA A 134 5.66 0.68 6.65
C ALA A 134 6.12 -0.71 7.08
N ILE A 135 5.85 -1.69 6.24
CA ILE A 135 6.25 -3.09 6.41
C ILE A 135 7.43 -3.32 5.46
N CYS A 136 8.58 -3.73 5.97
CA CYS A 136 9.81 -3.82 5.20
C CYS A 136 10.45 -5.20 5.38
N SER A 137 10.81 -5.87 4.28
CA SER A 137 11.66 -7.05 4.28
C SER A 137 13.11 -6.68 3.95
N SER A 138 14.08 -7.38 4.54
CA SER A 138 15.51 -7.14 4.30
C SER A 138 16.12 -8.13 3.31
N ILE A 139 17.13 -7.66 2.57
CA ILE A 139 18.03 -8.51 1.78
C ILE A 139 18.69 -9.60 2.64
N SER A 140 18.98 -9.29 3.91
CA SER A 140 19.61 -10.21 4.86
C SER A 140 18.64 -11.19 5.51
N GLY A 141 17.35 -11.06 5.24
CA GLY A 141 16.27 -11.76 5.93
C GLY A 141 15.69 -10.91 7.05
N GLY A 142 14.51 -11.29 7.53
CA GLY A 142 13.79 -10.56 8.56
C GLY A 142 12.77 -9.59 7.99
N LEU A 143 11.85 -9.18 8.86
CA LEU A 143 10.76 -8.27 8.52
C LEU A 143 10.56 -7.30 9.68
N ILE A 144 10.40 -6.02 9.40
CA ILE A 144 10.13 -4.99 10.40
C ILE A 144 8.91 -4.19 9.97
N VAL A 145 8.10 -3.81 10.94
CA VAL A 145 7.01 -2.84 10.79
C VAL A 145 7.37 -1.60 11.60
N ALA A 146 7.35 -0.45 10.95
CA ALA A 146 7.66 0.84 11.56
C ALA A 146 6.52 1.83 11.33
N ALA A 147 6.31 2.73 12.30
CA ALA A 147 5.40 3.85 12.14
C ALA A 147 5.96 4.83 11.09
N ILE A 148 5.15 5.20 10.09
CA ILE A 148 5.55 6.18 9.07
C ILE A 148 5.72 7.57 9.70
N ASP A 149 4.88 7.89 10.69
CA ASP A 149 4.85 9.23 11.27
C ASP A 149 6.05 9.48 12.19
N THR A 150 6.50 8.47 12.95
CA THR A 150 7.60 8.62 13.92
C THR A 150 8.91 7.99 13.45
N GLY A 151 8.87 6.95 12.62
CA GLY A 151 10.02 6.11 12.27
C GLY A 151 10.32 5.03 13.30
N GLU A 152 9.50 4.92 14.35
CA GLU A 152 9.68 3.95 15.42
C GLU A 152 9.35 2.53 14.93
N GLN A 153 10.19 1.57 15.30
CA GLN A 153 9.95 0.16 15.05
C GLN A 153 8.84 -0.34 16.00
N LEU A 154 7.72 -0.79 15.45
CA LEU A 154 6.56 -1.27 16.21
C LEU A 154 6.56 -2.80 16.37
N TRP A 155 7.02 -3.52 15.35
CA TRP A 155 7.01 -4.98 15.33
C TRP A 155 8.11 -5.54 14.44
N GLN A 156 8.57 -6.76 14.71
CA GLN A 156 9.61 -7.41 13.91
C GLN A 156 9.50 -8.93 13.92
N LEU A 157 9.99 -9.55 12.84
CA LEU A 157 10.33 -10.97 12.75
C LEU A 157 11.84 -11.14 12.52
N PRO A 158 12.48 -12.11 13.20
CA PRO A 158 13.91 -12.39 13.08
C PRO A 158 14.40 -12.71 11.66
N SER A 159 15.69 -12.45 11.40
CA SER A 159 16.32 -12.63 10.08
C SER A 159 16.61 -14.07 9.70
N ASP A 160 16.63 -14.97 10.68
CA ASP A 160 16.69 -16.42 10.50
C ASP A 160 15.31 -17.04 10.25
N TYR A 161 14.23 -16.35 10.63
CA TYR A 161 12.86 -16.79 10.38
C TYR A 161 12.35 -16.38 9.00
N VAL A 162 12.42 -15.09 8.66
CA VAL A 162 12.00 -14.60 7.34
C VAL A 162 13.17 -14.69 6.37
N ALA A 163 12.98 -15.44 5.28
CA ALA A 163 14.03 -15.69 4.30
C ALA A 163 14.62 -14.40 3.69
N ARG A 164 15.87 -14.50 3.26
CA ARG A 164 16.53 -13.45 2.45
C ARG A 164 15.73 -13.17 1.19
N TYR A 165 15.60 -11.89 0.84
CA TYR A 165 14.84 -11.46 -0.33
C TYR A 165 13.38 -11.97 -0.29
N ALA A 166 12.78 -12.06 0.91
CA ALA A 166 11.39 -12.45 1.04
C ALA A 166 10.49 -11.43 0.35
N HIS A 167 9.69 -11.93 -0.59
CA HIS A 167 8.60 -11.17 -1.18
C HIS A 167 7.49 -10.99 -0.14
N ILE A 168 6.92 -9.79 -0.05
CA ILE A 168 5.82 -9.50 0.87
C ILE A 168 4.60 -8.97 0.11
N GLU A 169 3.42 -9.44 0.48
CA GLU A 169 2.14 -8.89 0.05
C GLU A 169 1.39 -8.40 1.29
N HIS A 170 0.77 -7.23 1.19
CA HIS A 170 -0.05 -6.69 2.26
C HIS A 170 -1.30 -6.04 1.71
N ASP A 171 -2.45 -6.49 2.20
CA ASP A 171 -3.74 -5.90 1.84
C ASP A 171 -4.80 -6.20 2.90
N HIS A 172 -5.70 -5.24 3.13
CA HIS A 172 -6.82 -5.34 4.09
C HIS A 172 -6.43 -5.88 5.47
N GLY A 173 -5.22 -5.64 5.95
CA GLY A 173 -4.71 -6.12 7.26
C GLY A 173 -4.17 -7.54 7.25
N PHE A 174 -4.02 -8.16 6.10
CA PHE A 174 -3.26 -9.40 5.93
C PHE A 174 -1.86 -9.10 5.47
N LEU A 175 -0.88 -9.76 6.07
CA LEU A 175 0.52 -9.77 5.66
C LEU A 175 0.90 -11.18 5.26
N ILE A 176 1.42 -11.34 4.04
CA ILE A 176 1.73 -12.63 3.45
C ILE A 176 3.16 -12.66 2.93
N PHE A 177 3.90 -13.71 3.27
CA PHE A 177 5.26 -13.93 2.80
C PHE A 177 5.60 -15.42 2.72
N PRO A 178 6.58 -15.83 1.90
CA PRO A 178 6.90 -17.23 1.72
C PRO A 178 7.65 -17.80 2.91
N ARG A 179 7.32 -19.04 3.25
CA ARG A 179 8.07 -19.87 4.19
C ARG A 179 8.67 -21.06 3.45
N GLY A 180 9.98 -21.05 3.30
CA GLY A 180 10.69 -22.13 2.60
C GLY A 180 10.26 -22.24 1.13
N HIS A 181 9.82 -23.43 0.73
CA HIS A 181 9.51 -23.75 -0.67
C HIS A 181 8.08 -24.24 -0.89
N ASP A 182 7.28 -24.40 0.15
CA ASP A 182 6.02 -25.14 0.07
C ASP A 182 4.92 -24.51 0.91
N HIS A 183 5.16 -23.35 1.53
CA HIS A 183 4.15 -22.66 2.32
C HIS A 183 4.21 -21.15 2.14
N LEU A 184 3.06 -20.50 2.29
CA LEU A 184 2.93 -19.06 2.48
C LEU A 184 2.42 -18.81 3.90
N GLU A 185 3.08 -17.95 4.66
CA GLU A 185 2.58 -17.54 5.96
C GLU A 185 1.58 -16.42 5.78
N VAL A 186 0.50 -16.50 6.55
CA VAL A 186 -0.49 -15.43 6.66
C VAL A 186 -0.47 -14.93 8.09
N TRP A 187 -0.35 -13.62 8.23
CA TRP A 187 -0.38 -12.89 9.47
C TRP A 187 -1.50 -11.85 9.42
N ARG A 188 -2.20 -11.63 10.53
CA ARG A 188 -3.34 -10.72 10.65
C ARG A 188 -2.98 -9.54 11.52
N ARG A 189 -3.26 -8.33 11.05
CA ARG A 189 -3.11 -7.11 11.83
C ARG A 189 -3.90 -7.20 13.14
N SER A 190 -3.26 -6.80 14.24
CA SER A 190 -3.81 -6.96 15.58
C SER A 190 -5.13 -6.22 15.77
N THR A 191 -5.25 -4.98 15.29
CA THR A 191 -6.50 -4.20 15.39
C THR A 191 -7.70 -4.89 14.74
N ASP A 192 -7.48 -5.53 13.59
CA ASP A 192 -8.53 -6.29 12.90
C ASP A 192 -8.85 -7.61 13.61
N HIS A 193 -7.85 -8.26 14.22
CA HIS A 193 -8.06 -9.51 14.96
C HIS A 193 -9.00 -9.33 16.15
N PHE A 194 -8.95 -8.18 16.83
CA PHE A 194 -9.81 -7.88 17.98
C PHE A 194 -11.11 -7.14 17.63
N SER A 195 -11.29 -6.75 16.37
CA SER A 195 -12.50 -6.04 15.95
C SER A 195 -13.65 -7.03 15.75
N PRO A 196 -14.80 -6.88 16.44
CA PRO A 196 -15.93 -7.80 16.30
C PRO A 196 -16.46 -7.90 14.86
N GLU A 197 -16.38 -6.82 14.10
CA GLU A 197 -16.91 -6.73 12.73
C GLU A 197 -16.01 -7.42 11.70
N SER A 198 -14.71 -7.57 12.00
CA SER A 198 -13.71 -8.15 11.08
C SER A 198 -12.99 -9.36 11.68
N HIS A 199 -13.51 -9.89 12.79
CA HIS A 199 -13.01 -11.09 13.45
C HIS A 199 -13.14 -12.30 12.53
N LEU A 200 -12.05 -13.05 12.39
CA LEU A 200 -11.98 -14.27 11.60
C LEU A 200 -11.36 -15.38 12.43
N PRO A 201 -11.83 -16.63 12.30
CA PRO A 201 -11.17 -17.76 12.95
C PRO A 201 -9.74 -17.89 12.42
N SER A 202 -8.77 -18.03 13.33
CA SER A 202 -7.37 -18.24 12.99
C SER A 202 -6.92 -19.65 13.33
N TRP A 203 -6.04 -20.20 12.51
CA TRP A 203 -5.41 -21.51 12.72
C TRP A 203 -3.89 -21.38 12.58
N PRO A 204 -3.25 -20.64 13.52
CA PRO A 204 -1.83 -20.38 13.44
C PRO A 204 -1.03 -21.67 13.61
N HIS A 205 -0.01 -21.84 12.77
CA HIS A 205 0.91 -22.96 12.90
C HIS A 205 1.79 -22.80 14.16
N PRO A 206 2.13 -23.87 14.91
CA PRO A 206 2.92 -23.77 16.15
C PRO A 206 4.23 -22.97 16.03
N SER A 207 4.89 -23.05 14.88
CA SER A 207 6.11 -22.26 14.62
C SER A 207 5.87 -20.75 14.46
N GLN A 208 4.70 -20.33 13.96
CA GLN A 208 4.35 -18.92 13.88
C GLN A 208 4.16 -18.37 15.30
N ILE A 209 3.52 -19.14 16.17
CA ILE A 209 3.40 -18.83 17.60
C ILE A 209 4.78 -18.77 18.28
N ALA A 210 5.66 -19.72 17.94
CA ALA A 210 7.01 -19.78 18.50
C ALA A 210 7.87 -18.55 18.14
N VAL A 211 7.69 -17.94 16.97
CA VAL A 211 8.43 -16.73 16.60
C VAL A 211 7.72 -15.44 16.98
N SER A 212 6.38 -15.44 17.05
CA SER A 212 5.61 -14.23 17.33
C SER A 212 6.07 -13.60 18.64
N PRO A 213 6.38 -12.28 18.67
CA PRO A 213 6.75 -11.60 19.91
C PRO A 213 5.58 -11.55 20.92
N TYR A 214 4.36 -11.73 20.43
CA TYR A 214 3.15 -11.81 21.23
C TYR A 214 2.58 -13.23 21.17
N ALA A 215 2.16 -13.77 22.32
CA ALA A 215 1.46 -15.06 22.34
C ALA A 215 0.14 -14.94 21.55
N ALA A 216 -0.27 -16.00 20.86
CA ALA A 216 -1.55 -16.01 20.16
C ALA A 216 -2.67 -15.70 21.17
N ALA A 217 -3.27 -14.52 21.04
CA ALA A 217 -4.46 -14.17 21.77
C ALA A 217 -5.62 -14.92 21.11
N THR A 218 -5.94 -16.10 21.61
CA THR A 218 -7.22 -16.73 21.34
C THR A 218 -8.28 -15.90 22.09
N PRO A 219 -9.24 -15.26 21.40
CA PRO A 219 -10.29 -14.50 22.06
C PRO A 219 -11.22 -15.39 22.91
N GLU A 220 -11.17 -16.70 22.72
CA GLU A 220 -12.03 -17.67 23.43
C GLU A 220 -11.42 -18.21 24.75
N ASP A 221 -10.17 -17.87 25.07
CA ASP A 221 -9.45 -18.46 26.20
C ASP A 221 -9.31 -17.48 27.38
N ASP A 222 -10.45 -16.87 27.74
CA ASP A 222 -10.69 -16.17 29.01
C ASP A 222 -11.21 -17.13 30.11
N SER A 223 -11.20 -18.44 29.85
CA SER A 223 -11.61 -19.46 30.81
C SER A 223 -10.46 -19.85 31.75
N LEU A 224 -10.30 -19.09 32.84
CA LEU A 224 -9.97 -19.59 34.19
C LEU A 224 -8.76 -20.53 34.36
N LEU A 225 -7.58 -20.23 33.82
CA LEU A 225 -6.35 -20.85 34.33
C LEU A 225 -5.66 -19.93 35.36
N PRO A 226 -5.49 -20.38 36.63
CA PRO A 226 -4.85 -19.58 37.67
C PRO A 226 -3.41 -19.19 37.27
N ALA A 227 -3.08 -17.93 37.52
CA ALA A 227 -1.79 -17.29 37.21
C ALA A 227 -0.61 -17.77 38.08
N GLU A 228 -0.70 -18.95 38.68
CA GLU A 228 0.32 -19.46 39.59
C GLU A 228 0.84 -20.79 39.06
N LEU A 229 2.17 -20.89 38.89
CA LEU A 229 2.95 -22.02 38.35
C LEU A 229 3.41 -21.89 36.89
N SER A 230 4.22 -20.88 36.59
CA SER A 230 5.25 -21.02 35.56
C SER A 230 6.49 -20.21 35.95
N ASP A 231 7.28 -20.80 36.87
CA ASP A 231 8.62 -20.34 37.20
C ASP A 231 9.57 -20.66 36.03
N GLY A 232 10.26 -19.62 35.54
CA GLY A 232 11.52 -19.76 34.79
C GLY A 232 11.41 -19.85 33.25
N ASP A 233 11.90 -18.78 32.61
CA ASP A 233 12.23 -18.61 31.20
C ASP A 233 11.11 -18.36 30.16
N ASN A 234 11.15 -17.14 29.60
CA ASN A 234 10.42 -16.66 28.41
C ASN A 234 8.89 -16.49 28.51
N PHE A 235 8.42 -15.68 29.46
CA PHE A 235 7.04 -15.18 29.44
C PHE A 235 6.85 -14.22 28.25
N LYS A 236 6.23 -14.69 27.16
CA LYS A 236 5.76 -13.81 26.09
C LYS A 236 4.49 -13.10 26.56
N PRO A 237 4.39 -11.76 26.44
CA PRO A 237 3.17 -11.07 26.81
C PRO A 237 1.98 -11.58 25.97
N LYS A 238 0.90 -12.02 26.64
CA LYS A 238 -0.39 -12.27 25.99
C LYS A 238 -0.98 -10.91 25.63
N LEU A 239 -1.36 -10.75 24.37
CA LEU A 239 -1.92 -9.49 23.92
C LEU A 239 -3.42 -9.47 24.25
N SER A 240 -3.82 -8.66 25.22
CA SER A 240 -5.23 -8.49 25.61
C SER A 240 -5.92 -7.32 24.89
N THR A 241 -5.15 -6.46 24.22
CA THR A 241 -5.64 -5.25 23.55
C THR A 241 -4.97 -5.08 22.19
N PRO A 242 -5.68 -4.57 21.18
CA PRO A 242 -5.10 -4.34 19.86
C PRO A 242 -3.90 -3.38 19.93
N LEU A 243 -2.82 -3.73 19.23
CA LEU A 243 -1.64 -2.87 19.08
C LEU A 243 -1.45 -2.48 17.63
N ARG A 244 -1.25 -1.17 17.42
CA ARG A 244 -0.90 -0.61 16.11
C ARG A 244 0.43 -1.20 15.62
N GLY A 245 0.47 -1.56 14.34
CA GLY A 245 1.65 -2.06 13.64
C GLY A 245 2.07 -3.47 14.05
N VAL A 246 1.26 -4.17 14.84
CA VAL A 246 1.51 -5.54 15.26
C VAL A 246 0.70 -6.49 14.39
N TYR A 247 1.37 -7.55 13.93
CA TYR A 247 0.73 -8.64 13.21
C TYR A 247 0.80 -9.92 14.04
N LEU A 248 -0.32 -10.63 14.09
CA LEU A 248 -0.52 -11.88 14.82
C LEU A 248 -0.51 -13.07 13.84
N PRO A 249 -0.01 -14.24 14.26
CA PRO A 249 -0.13 -15.47 13.49
C PRO A 249 -1.57 -15.76 13.08
N PHE A 250 -1.82 -16.03 11.80
CA PHE A 250 -3.18 -16.30 11.30
C PHE A 250 -3.31 -17.71 10.72
N ALA A 251 -2.55 -18.03 9.67
CA ALA A 251 -2.60 -19.32 9.01
C ALA A 251 -1.30 -19.64 8.26
N LEU A 252 -1.15 -20.90 7.86
CA LEU A 252 -0.08 -21.36 6.98
C LEU A 252 -0.70 -22.06 5.77
N LEU A 253 -0.55 -21.47 4.58
CA LEU A 253 -1.16 -21.97 3.36
C LEU A 253 -0.18 -22.91 2.64
N PRO A 254 -0.50 -24.21 2.47
CA PRO A 254 0.37 -25.15 1.78
C PRO A 254 0.33 -24.90 0.27
N VAL A 255 1.47 -24.57 -0.32
CA VAL A 255 1.65 -24.51 -1.77
C VAL A 255 2.39 -25.79 -2.18
N PRO A 256 1.78 -26.71 -2.96
CA PRO A 256 2.36 -28.03 -3.25
C PRO A 256 3.77 -28.03 -3.82
N THR A 257 4.17 -26.90 -4.42
CA THR A 257 5.52 -26.66 -4.94
C THR A 257 5.86 -25.18 -4.78
N ARG A 258 7.14 -24.84 -4.94
CA ARG A 258 7.63 -23.47 -4.80
C ARG A 258 6.83 -22.47 -5.63
N ALA A 259 6.05 -21.65 -4.93
CA ALA A 259 5.44 -20.46 -5.49
C ALA A 259 6.57 -19.56 -6.02
N ARG A 260 6.53 -19.28 -7.32
CA ARG A 260 7.48 -18.37 -7.95
C ARG A 260 7.08 -16.93 -7.69
N VAL A 261 5.78 -16.68 -7.74
CA VAL A 261 5.14 -15.39 -7.56
C VAL A 261 3.79 -15.63 -6.89
N PHE A 262 3.39 -14.68 -6.06
CA PHE A 262 2.05 -14.62 -5.50
C PHE A 262 1.62 -13.15 -5.42
N CYS A 263 0.33 -12.92 -5.52
CA CYS A 263 -0.29 -11.59 -5.43
C CYS A 263 -1.57 -11.70 -4.61
N LEU A 264 -1.75 -10.75 -3.69
CA LEU A 264 -2.95 -10.65 -2.87
C LEU A 264 -3.89 -9.61 -3.49
N ALA A 265 -5.08 -10.05 -3.88
CA ALA A 265 -6.22 -9.18 -4.13
C ALA A 265 -7.35 -9.63 -3.21
N HIS A 266 -7.40 -9.02 -2.03
CA HIS A 266 -8.29 -9.43 -0.97
C HIS A 266 -9.75 -9.64 -1.45
N PRO A 267 -10.40 -10.77 -1.08
CA PRO A 267 -9.94 -11.79 -0.13
C PRO A 267 -9.05 -12.89 -0.72
N TYR A 268 -8.73 -12.82 -2.02
CA TYR A 268 -8.10 -13.91 -2.74
C TYR A 268 -6.58 -13.73 -2.86
N LEU A 269 -5.84 -14.80 -2.60
CA LEU A 269 -4.42 -14.90 -2.87
C LEU A 269 -4.20 -15.85 -4.04
N VAL A 270 -3.53 -15.36 -5.08
CA VAL A 270 -3.11 -16.18 -6.20
C VAL A 270 -1.63 -16.48 -6.06
N ALA A 271 -1.27 -17.76 -6.00
CA ALA A 271 0.12 -18.21 -6.00
C ALA A 271 0.37 -19.10 -7.23
N ALA A 272 1.36 -18.76 -8.06
CA ALA A 272 1.72 -19.56 -9.23
C ALA A 272 3.01 -20.33 -9.02
N SER A 273 2.96 -21.62 -9.36
CA SER A 273 4.12 -22.50 -9.39
C SER A 273 4.63 -22.67 -10.81
N GLU A 274 5.92 -22.39 -10.98
CA GLU A 274 6.62 -22.63 -12.23
C GLU A 274 6.81 -24.13 -12.49
N THR A 275 6.93 -24.95 -11.43
CA THR A 275 7.19 -26.38 -11.54
C THR A 275 5.95 -27.17 -11.94
N THR A 276 4.80 -26.89 -11.30
CA THR A 276 3.55 -27.61 -11.61
C THR A 276 2.77 -26.97 -12.75
N LYS A 277 3.18 -25.78 -13.22
CA LYS A 277 2.43 -24.97 -14.19
C LYS A 277 0.97 -24.79 -13.75
N ARG A 278 0.78 -24.53 -12.46
CA ARG A 278 -0.53 -24.28 -11.84
C ARG A 278 -0.52 -22.99 -11.04
N ALA A 279 -1.65 -22.29 -11.07
CA ALA A 279 -1.99 -21.24 -10.14
C ALA A 279 -2.96 -21.79 -9.08
N TYR A 280 -2.71 -21.45 -7.82
CA TYR A 280 -3.50 -21.82 -6.65
C TYR A 280 -4.19 -20.55 -6.16
N ILE A 281 -5.52 -20.57 -6.08
CA ILE A 281 -6.33 -19.45 -5.60
C ILE A 281 -6.84 -19.82 -4.22
N TRP A 282 -6.41 -19.07 -3.22
CA TRP A 282 -6.78 -19.22 -1.83
C TRP A 282 -7.76 -18.14 -1.41
N ASP A 283 -8.74 -18.50 -0.58
CA ASP A 283 -9.41 -17.54 0.29
C ASP A 283 -8.51 -17.32 1.51
N VAL A 284 -7.95 -16.13 1.63
CA VAL A 284 -7.07 -15.80 2.77
C VAL A 284 -7.86 -15.69 4.06
N THR A 285 -9.14 -15.28 4.01
CA THR A 285 -9.97 -15.09 5.21
C THR A 285 -10.35 -16.40 5.88
N HIS A 286 -10.51 -17.46 5.10
CA HIS A 286 -10.82 -18.80 5.58
C HIS A 286 -9.63 -19.77 5.47
N ALA A 287 -8.46 -19.30 5.03
CA ALA A 287 -7.28 -20.12 4.78
C ALA A 287 -7.57 -21.39 3.93
N THR A 288 -8.50 -21.31 2.99
CA THR A 288 -8.95 -22.45 2.17
C THR A 288 -8.51 -22.32 0.72
N LEU A 289 -8.13 -23.44 0.10
CA LEU A 289 -7.87 -23.49 -1.33
C LEU A 289 -9.21 -23.53 -2.06
N ILE A 290 -9.53 -22.46 -2.78
CA ILE A 290 -10.76 -22.39 -3.57
C ILE A 290 -10.58 -23.18 -4.87
N ARG A 291 -9.45 -22.93 -5.55
CA ARG A 291 -9.28 -23.39 -6.93
C ARG A 291 -7.83 -23.62 -7.31
N MET A 292 -7.64 -24.59 -8.17
CA MET A 292 -6.41 -24.78 -8.93
C MET A 292 -6.70 -24.54 -10.41
N VAL A 293 -5.87 -23.72 -11.04
CA VAL A 293 -5.97 -23.40 -12.47
C VAL A 293 -4.69 -23.87 -13.15
N ASP A 294 -4.82 -24.72 -14.16
CA ASP A 294 -3.70 -25.07 -15.01
C ASP A 294 -3.32 -23.85 -15.86
N ILE A 295 -2.11 -23.34 -15.66
CA ILE A 295 -1.52 -22.22 -16.42
C ILE A 295 -0.56 -22.75 -17.48
N SER A 296 -0.84 -23.95 -18.01
CA SER A 296 -0.07 -24.55 -19.09
C SER A 296 -0.05 -23.59 -20.28
N MET A 297 1.14 -23.10 -20.62
CA MET A 297 1.35 -22.25 -21.78
C MET A 297 0.82 -22.95 -23.03
N PRO A 298 0.06 -22.27 -23.89
CA PRO A 298 -0.24 -22.79 -25.21
C PRO A 298 1.08 -22.82 -26.01
N SER A 299 1.77 -23.97 -25.98
CA SER A 299 2.72 -24.46 -26.99
C SER A 299 4.03 -23.70 -27.27
N LEU A 300 4.54 -22.82 -26.39
CA LEU A 300 5.84 -22.15 -26.61
C LEU A 300 6.98 -22.65 -25.69
N ARG A 301 8.19 -22.64 -26.27
CA ARG A 301 9.38 -23.42 -25.88
C ARG A 301 9.89 -23.15 -24.45
N ILE A 302 9.87 -24.20 -23.62
CA ILE A 302 10.76 -24.66 -22.52
C ILE A 302 11.44 -23.66 -21.52
N LEU A 303 11.51 -22.34 -21.72
CA LEU A 303 12.32 -21.45 -20.84
C LEU A 303 11.62 -20.20 -20.28
N ASP A 304 10.30 -20.08 -20.41
CA ASP A 304 9.58 -18.91 -19.89
C ASP A 304 9.33 -19.00 -18.37
N ARG A 305 9.91 -18.04 -17.64
CA ARG A 305 9.78 -17.86 -16.20
C ARG A 305 8.65 -16.88 -15.93
N THR A 306 7.81 -17.16 -14.93
CA THR A 306 6.80 -16.20 -14.47
C THR A 306 7.48 -15.10 -13.66
N TYR A 307 7.19 -13.84 -13.98
CA TYR A 307 7.78 -12.65 -13.34
C TYR A 307 6.81 -11.95 -12.40
N SER A 308 5.56 -11.76 -12.82
CA SER A 308 4.58 -11.03 -12.03
C SER A 308 3.18 -11.58 -12.24
N ILE A 309 2.35 -11.46 -11.21
CA ILE A 309 0.91 -11.64 -11.27
C ILE A 309 0.30 -10.39 -10.67
N ASP A 310 -0.71 -9.84 -11.33
CA ASP A 310 -1.52 -8.75 -10.80
C ASP A 310 -2.99 -9.13 -10.97
N THR A 311 -3.81 -8.80 -9.98
CA THR A 311 -5.23 -9.10 -9.97
C THR A 311 -6.00 -7.86 -9.55
N ARG A 312 -6.81 -7.32 -10.48
CA ARG A 312 -7.66 -6.14 -10.22
C ARG A 312 -8.98 -6.24 -10.95
N ALA A 313 -10.06 -5.86 -10.26
CA ALA A 313 -11.38 -5.59 -10.84
C ALA A 313 -11.92 -6.69 -11.77
N GLY A 314 -11.77 -7.97 -11.39
CA GLY A 314 -12.25 -9.09 -12.21
C GLY A 314 -11.34 -9.40 -13.39
N PHE A 315 -10.05 -9.07 -13.34
CA PHE A 315 -9.05 -9.57 -14.27
C PHE A 315 -7.82 -10.07 -13.50
N SER A 316 -7.19 -11.11 -14.01
CA SER A 316 -5.87 -11.57 -13.56
C SER A 316 -4.89 -11.45 -14.71
N VAL A 317 -3.80 -10.72 -14.50
CA VAL A 317 -2.73 -10.55 -15.47
C VAL A 317 -1.54 -11.37 -15.00
N ILE A 318 -1.13 -12.35 -15.81
CA ILE A 318 0.06 -13.14 -15.56
C ILE A 318 1.12 -12.74 -16.58
N CYS A 319 2.27 -12.31 -16.10
CA CYS A 319 3.41 -11.93 -16.92
C CYS A 319 4.53 -12.97 -16.78
N TRP A 320 4.99 -13.50 -17.90
CA TRP A 320 6.18 -14.33 -18.02
C TRP A 320 7.32 -13.57 -18.70
N THR A 321 8.48 -14.21 -18.88
CA THR A 321 9.65 -13.62 -19.55
C THR A 321 9.36 -13.09 -20.94
N ARG A 322 8.36 -13.67 -21.62
CA ARG A 322 8.07 -13.44 -23.05
C ARG A 322 6.60 -13.28 -23.39
N THR A 323 5.74 -13.55 -22.41
CA THR A 323 4.30 -13.57 -22.64
C THR A 323 3.56 -12.83 -21.54
N LEU A 324 2.44 -12.23 -21.91
CA LEU A 324 1.48 -11.63 -21.01
C LEU A 324 0.14 -12.30 -21.28
N ALA A 325 -0.50 -12.89 -20.28
CA ALA A 325 -1.87 -13.36 -20.40
C ALA A 325 -2.78 -12.58 -19.45
N VAL A 326 -3.93 -12.17 -19.96
CA VAL A 326 -5.02 -11.58 -19.20
C VAL A 326 -6.16 -12.58 -19.17
N TYR A 327 -6.51 -12.96 -17.96
CA TYR A 327 -7.63 -13.84 -17.65
C TYR A 327 -8.78 -12.98 -17.16
N GLN A 328 -10.00 -13.28 -17.61
CA GLN A 328 -11.18 -12.72 -16.96
C GLN A 328 -11.34 -13.40 -15.61
N GLY A 329 -11.32 -12.59 -14.56
CA GLY A 329 -11.76 -12.99 -13.24
C GLY A 329 -13.26 -13.31 -13.29
N ILE A 330 -13.61 -14.38 -12.61
CA ILE A 330 -15.00 -14.83 -12.48
C ILE A 330 -15.69 -13.79 -11.61
N ALA A 331 -16.71 -13.12 -12.14
CA ALA A 331 -17.57 -12.29 -11.32
C ALA A 331 -18.10 -13.18 -10.17
N ALA A 332 -18.10 -12.67 -8.93
CA ALA A 332 -18.44 -13.45 -7.74
C ALA A 332 -19.80 -14.18 -7.79
N GLU A 333 -20.65 -13.86 -8.77
CA GLU A 333 -21.98 -14.44 -8.98
C GLU A 333 -22.02 -15.58 -10.03
N GLU A 334 -20.93 -15.85 -10.75
CA GLU A 334 -20.92 -16.90 -11.77
C GLU A 334 -20.54 -18.28 -11.19
N SER A 335 -21.21 -19.30 -11.73
CA SER A 335 -21.17 -20.71 -11.30
C SER A 335 -19.75 -21.21 -10.93
N PRO A 336 -19.58 -21.93 -9.81
CA PRO A 336 -18.27 -22.34 -9.25
C PRO A 336 -17.43 -23.33 -10.09
N GLY A 337 -17.69 -23.47 -11.40
CA GLY A 337 -16.96 -24.36 -12.31
C GLY A 337 -16.52 -23.75 -13.65
N SER A 338 -16.83 -22.48 -13.97
CA SER A 338 -16.31 -21.87 -15.20
C SER A 338 -14.80 -21.62 -15.08
N LEU A 339 -14.00 -22.14 -16.02
CA LEU A 339 -12.57 -21.83 -16.07
C LEU A 339 -12.41 -20.35 -16.45
N PRO A 340 -11.44 -19.62 -15.85
CA PRO A 340 -11.14 -18.26 -16.30
C PRO A 340 -10.72 -18.31 -17.77
N GLU A 341 -11.49 -17.64 -18.63
CA GLU A 341 -11.17 -17.56 -20.05
C GLU A 341 -9.97 -16.64 -20.24
N VAL A 342 -8.99 -17.10 -21.02
CA VAL A 342 -7.90 -16.24 -21.48
C VAL A 342 -8.49 -15.27 -22.49
N ILE A 343 -8.77 -14.05 -22.06
CA ILE A 343 -9.29 -13.00 -22.95
C ILE A 343 -8.19 -12.57 -23.92
N PHE A 344 -6.95 -12.53 -23.44
CA PHE A 344 -5.84 -12.00 -24.20
C PHE A 344 -4.54 -12.70 -23.81
N ALA A 345 -3.77 -13.13 -24.80
CA ALA A 345 -2.40 -13.56 -24.63
C ALA A 345 -1.53 -12.88 -25.68
N MET A 346 -0.47 -12.20 -25.24
CA MET A 346 0.49 -11.56 -26.12
C MET A 346 1.85 -12.21 -25.95
N ASP A 347 2.45 -12.63 -27.05
CA ASP A 347 3.86 -13.00 -27.17
C ASP A 347 4.58 -11.90 -27.95
N TRP A 348 5.52 -11.20 -27.30
CA TRP A 348 6.24 -10.10 -27.93
C TRP A 348 7.39 -10.54 -28.84
N GLU A 349 7.81 -11.81 -28.86
CA GLU A 349 8.78 -12.30 -29.86
C GLU A 349 8.13 -12.54 -31.23
N HIS A 350 6.87 -12.98 -31.25
CA HIS A 350 6.12 -13.19 -32.48
C HIS A 350 5.53 -11.89 -33.06
N ASN A 351 5.32 -10.86 -32.22
CA ASN A 351 4.81 -9.55 -32.63
C ASN A 351 5.89 -8.48 -32.87
N GLN A 352 7.19 -8.82 -32.79
CA GLN A 352 8.23 -7.88 -33.20
C GLN A 352 8.30 -7.78 -34.74
N PRO A 353 8.24 -6.57 -35.32
CA PRO A 353 8.51 -6.39 -36.74
C PRO A 353 9.91 -6.93 -37.06
N ALA A 354 10.05 -7.65 -38.18
CA ALA A 354 11.28 -8.34 -38.57
C ALA A 354 12.56 -7.47 -38.52
N ALA A 355 12.41 -6.14 -38.60
CA ALA A 355 13.49 -5.16 -38.50
C ALA A 355 14.19 -5.05 -37.13
N LEU A 356 13.59 -5.56 -36.03
CA LEU A 356 14.16 -5.47 -34.67
C LEU A 356 14.88 -6.74 -34.21
N ARG A 357 14.85 -7.83 -35.00
CA ARG A 357 15.61 -9.06 -34.73
C ARG A 357 17.09 -8.87 -35.08
N ARG A 358 17.81 -8.03 -34.34
CA ARG A 358 19.28 -7.99 -34.42
C ARG A 358 19.85 -9.11 -33.57
N GLU A 359 20.59 -10.03 -34.19
CA GLU A 359 21.40 -10.99 -33.45
C GLU A 359 22.39 -10.23 -32.55
N PRO A 360 22.58 -10.65 -31.29
CA PRO A 360 23.58 -10.04 -30.43
C PRO A 360 24.97 -10.22 -31.05
N PRO A 361 25.83 -9.18 -31.04
CA PRO A 361 27.18 -9.32 -31.56
C PRO A 361 27.91 -10.40 -30.76
N ARG A 362 28.51 -11.36 -31.46
CA ARG A 362 29.42 -12.34 -30.87
C ARG A 362 30.54 -11.57 -30.15
N SER A 363 30.54 -11.61 -28.82
CA SER A 363 31.56 -10.96 -28.01
C SER A 363 32.89 -11.69 -28.18
N SER A 364 33.82 -11.07 -28.90
CA SER A 364 35.24 -11.37 -28.79
C SER A 364 35.73 -10.81 -27.45
N GLY A 365 36.37 -11.67 -26.66
CA GLY A 365 36.81 -11.36 -25.30
C GLY A 365 37.81 -10.21 -25.25
N VAL A 366 37.56 -9.25 -24.36
CA VAL A 366 38.53 -8.25 -23.94
C VAL A 366 38.74 -8.39 -22.44
N ARG A 367 39.95 -8.80 -22.05
CA ARG A 367 40.47 -8.82 -20.67
C ARG A 367 40.61 -7.39 -20.17
N PHE A 368 39.97 -7.06 -19.05
CA PHE A 368 40.33 -5.90 -18.25
C PHE A 368 41.36 -6.30 -17.19
N LYS A 369 42.48 -5.56 -17.16
CA LYS A 369 43.49 -5.60 -16.10
C LYS A 369 43.12 -4.62 -15.00
N ASP A 370 43.43 -5.02 -13.78
CA ASP A 370 43.30 -4.28 -12.53
C ASP A 370 44.07 -2.95 -12.53
N ALA A 371 43.54 -1.96 -11.79
CA ALA A 371 44.28 -0.81 -11.32
C ALA A 371 43.82 -0.42 -9.90
N GLU A 372 44.80 -0.07 -9.09
CA GLU A 372 44.84 -0.11 -7.64
C GLU A 372 44.16 1.06 -6.90
N ARG A 373 43.88 0.78 -5.62
CA ARG A 373 43.57 1.72 -4.54
C ARG A 373 44.68 2.76 -4.32
N SER A 374 44.29 3.99 -4.03
CA SER A 374 45.00 4.83 -3.06
C SER A 374 44.03 5.69 -2.26
N LYS A 375 44.32 5.77 -0.95
CA LYS A 375 43.64 6.56 0.09
C LYS A 375 44.17 8.00 0.04
N ALA A 376 43.32 8.97 0.36
CA ALA A 376 43.75 10.20 1.05
C ALA A 376 42.60 10.83 1.85
N SER A 377 42.90 11.13 3.10
CA SER A 377 42.14 11.89 4.08
C SER A 377 42.19 13.40 3.80
N GLY A 378 41.17 14.15 4.21
CA GLY A 378 41.24 15.61 4.27
C GLY A 378 39.97 16.25 4.83
N THR A 379 40.03 16.67 6.08
CA THR A 379 39.07 17.47 6.85
C THR A 379 39.19 18.97 6.57
N THR A 380 38.08 19.70 6.45
CA THR A 380 37.77 21.08 6.96
C THR A 380 36.43 21.53 6.35
N THR A 381 35.34 21.70 7.11
CA THR A 381 34.90 22.92 7.83
C THR A 381 34.83 24.17 6.94
N GLU A 382 33.61 24.58 6.57
CA GLU A 382 33.19 25.98 6.54
C GLU A 382 31.66 26.09 6.29
N GLN A 383 30.94 26.65 7.26
CA GLN A 383 29.59 27.19 7.09
C GLN A 383 29.69 28.57 6.42
N PRO A 384 28.66 28.98 5.68
CA PRO A 384 28.26 30.38 5.70
C PRO A 384 26.81 30.54 6.16
N SER A 385 26.67 31.36 7.20
CA SER A 385 25.44 32.04 7.59
C SER A 385 24.95 32.98 6.49
N TYR A 386 23.67 32.93 6.12
CA TYR A 386 23.00 34.05 5.47
C TYR A 386 21.55 34.25 5.97
N LEU A 387 21.39 35.35 6.69
CA LEU A 387 20.32 36.35 6.61
C LEU A 387 18.89 35.89 6.32
N GLN A 388 18.06 36.09 7.35
CA GLN A 388 16.62 36.31 7.24
C GLN A 388 16.28 37.41 6.22
N MET A 389 15.37 37.09 5.31
CA MET A 389 14.47 38.07 4.70
C MET A 389 13.05 37.51 4.72
N GLY A 390 12.16 38.24 5.38
CA GLY A 390 10.74 37.92 5.44
C GLY A 390 10.08 38.00 4.07
N LYS A 391 9.15 37.08 3.81
CA LYS A 391 8.12 37.24 2.79
C LYS A 391 6.79 36.77 3.34
N THR A 392 5.96 37.75 3.61
CA THR A 392 4.50 37.69 3.62
C THR A 392 4.02 37.10 2.30
N LEU A 393 3.15 36.08 2.33
CA LEU A 393 2.17 35.78 1.27
C LEU A 393 1.16 34.70 1.74
N TRP A 394 -0.12 35.04 1.55
CA TRP A 394 -1.38 34.28 1.73
C TRP A 394 -2.04 34.28 3.11
#